data_AF-A0A975MJR8-F1
#
_entry.id   AF-A0A975MJR8-F1
#
_cell.length_a   1.000
_cell.length_b   1.000
_cell.length_c   1.000
_cell.angle_alpha   90.00
_cell.angle_beta   90.00
_cell.angle_gamma   90.00
#
_symmetry.space_group_name_H-M   'P 1'
#
loop_
_entity.id
_entity.type
_entity.pdbx_description
1 polymer ?
#
loop_
_entity_poly.entity_id
_entity_poly.type
_entity_poly.pdbx_seq_one_letter_code
_entity_poly.pdbx_strand_id
1 'polypeptide(L)'
;MWALTGWTAWFWIGPVVILGIVPAIDLVVGLDRSNPPDDVIESLENDKYYRWVTYAYLPIQYVGFIGAFALIGLNDSLPWYAKLGIAVSIGCVGGIGINTAHELGHKKESHERWLAKIALAQVAYGHFYIEHNRGHHVRVATPEDPASSRLGETFYAFWPRTVSGSLTSAWSIEKKRYARKDTHPFHLGNDVLNAWLMTAVLWGGIIAAFGWITIPFLLVQAVVGFSLLEVVNYMEHYGMLRQKVGPEGRRRYERCDPSHSWNSNNIATNVLLYHLQRHSDHHANPTRRYQALRDFEESPVLPTGYAGMILLALFPPLWRRVMDRRVLDHFEGDVTRANIQPSKRERILAKYGTHATDGSVPAGSRDLGPEAEQLTGAAEQSAADIEVLAARCPNCAYVYEVAAGEEREGFPAGTAWNDIPEDWFCPDCGVRDKVDFTPVDPETHRPVGQSVRSEAERAASAETIDAQREQLKEQQAGQQKEGAR
;
A
#
# COMPACT_ATOMS: atom_id res chain seq x y z
N MET A 1 -18.63 14.49 28.73
CA MET A 1 -18.90 13.28 29.56
C MET A 1 -18.20 13.32 30.90
N TRP A 2 -16.85 13.34 30.97
CA TRP A 2 -16.13 13.44 32.25
C TRP A 2 -16.59 14.64 33.10
N ALA A 3 -16.65 15.84 32.53
CA ALA A 3 -17.12 17.04 33.25
C ALA A 3 -18.56 16.92 33.80
N LEU A 4 -19.40 16.06 33.21
CA LEU A 4 -20.79 15.85 33.64
C LEU A 4 -20.94 14.73 34.69
N THR A 5 -19.99 13.79 34.73
CA THR A 5 -20.14 12.54 35.52
C THR A 5 -19.06 12.37 36.59
N GLY A 6 -17.93 13.07 36.46
CA GLY A 6 -16.72 12.85 37.26
C GLY A 6 -15.98 11.55 36.92
N TRP A 7 -16.49 10.72 36.00
CA TRP A 7 -15.94 9.38 35.75
C TRP A 7 -14.73 9.43 34.82
N THR A 8 -13.58 9.00 35.32
CA THR A 8 -12.32 8.93 34.56
C THR A 8 -12.32 7.85 33.49
N ALA A 9 -13.26 6.90 33.54
CA ALA A 9 -13.45 5.86 32.52
C ALA A 9 -13.68 6.43 31.11
N TRP A 10 -14.29 7.62 30.98
CA TRP A 10 -14.50 8.29 29.69
C TRP A 10 -13.20 8.62 28.95
N PHE A 11 -12.07 8.71 29.66
CA PHE A 11 -10.77 8.95 29.03
C PHE A 11 -10.22 7.71 28.31
N TRP A 12 -10.79 6.52 28.51
CA TRP A 12 -10.40 5.28 27.84
C TRP A 12 -11.28 4.97 26.62
N ILE A 13 -12.02 5.95 26.12
CA ILE A 13 -12.98 5.73 25.03
C ILE A 13 -12.33 5.24 23.73
N GLY A 14 -11.11 5.68 23.40
CA GLY A 14 -10.41 5.27 22.19
C GLY A 14 -10.25 3.74 22.10
N PRO A 15 -9.55 3.08 23.04
CA PRO A 15 -9.42 1.63 23.03
C PRO A 15 -10.76 0.90 23.22
N VAL A 16 -11.70 1.44 24.00
CA VAL A 16 -13.04 0.82 24.14
C VAL A 16 -13.78 0.79 22.81
N VAL A 17 -13.73 1.88 22.05
CA VAL A 17 -14.35 1.95 20.71
C VAL A 17 -13.63 1.00 19.75
N ILE A 18 -12.31 1.12 19.62
CA ILE A 18 -11.54 0.36 18.63
C ILE A 18 -11.50 -1.14 18.95
N LEU A 19 -11.32 -1.52 20.21
CA LEU A 19 -11.10 -2.91 20.60
C LEU A 19 -12.34 -3.59 21.20
N GLY A 20 -13.42 -2.85 21.44
CA GLY A 20 -14.66 -3.39 22.00
C GLY A 20 -15.84 -3.20 21.06
N ILE A 21 -16.19 -1.94 20.80
CA ILE A 21 -17.41 -1.59 20.06
C ILE A 21 -17.31 -1.97 18.58
N VAL A 22 -16.23 -1.58 17.90
CA VAL A 22 -16.06 -1.84 16.46
C VAL A 22 -16.03 -3.33 16.14
N PRO A 23 -15.25 -4.19 16.83
CA PRO A 23 -15.31 -5.64 16.61
C PRO A 23 -16.70 -6.22 16.85
N ALA A 24 -17.42 -5.75 17.88
CA ALA A 24 -18.77 -6.22 18.16
C ALA A 24 -19.75 -5.86 17.03
N ILE A 25 -19.64 -4.66 16.46
CA ILE A 25 -20.43 -4.25 15.29
C ILE A 25 -20.05 -5.09 14.06
N ASP A 26 -18.75 -5.30 13.83
CA ASP A 26 -18.24 -6.09 12.69
C ASP A 26 -18.78 -7.53 12.70
N LEU A 27 -18.93 -8.14 13.88
CA LEU A 27 -19.51 -9.48 14.03
C LEU A 27 -21.02 -9.53 13.69
N VAL A 28 -21.72 -8.39 13.77
CA VAL A 28 -23.17 -8.30 13.53
C VAL A 28 -23.50 -7.86 12.10
N VAL A 29 -22.74 -6.90 11.56
CA VAL A 29 -23.06 -6.24 10.28
C VAL A 29 -22.55 -7.01 9.06
N GLY A 30 -21.51 -7.83 9.20
CA GLY A 30 -21.02 -8.71 8.13
C GLY A 30 -20.11 -8.05 7.09
N LEU A 31 -19.94 -8.73 5.95
CA LEU A 31 -18.99 -8.39 4.87
C LEU A 31 -19.67 -7.69 3.69
N ASP A 32 -19.00 -6.71 3.11
CA ASP A 32 -19.31 -6.05 1.84
C ASP A 32 -18.33 -6.46 0.75
N ARG A 33 -18.81 -7.30 -0.18
CA ARG A 33 -18.06 -7.78 -1.35
C ARG A 33 -18.36 -6.97 -2.62
N SER A 34 -19.07 -5.85 -2.52
CA SER A 34 -19.51 -5.08 -3.69
C SER A 34 -18.38 -4.20 -4.23
N ASN A 35 -18.06 -4.34 -5.52
CA ASN A 35 -17.14 -3.42 -6.18
C ASN A 35 -17.90 -2.22 -6.77
N PRO A 36 -17.33 -1.01 -6.72
CA PRO A 36 -17.89 0.12 -7.46
C PRO A 36 -17.93 -0.22 -8.96
N PRO A 37 -19.03 0.08 -9.68
CA PRO A 37 -19.11 -0.13 -11.12
C PRO A 37 -18.03 0.66 -11.87
N ASP A 38 -17.46 0.08 -12.94
CA ASP A 38 -16.32 0.66 -13.67
C ASP A 38 -16.61 2.07 -14.21
N ASP A 39 -17.86 2.38 -14.56
CA ASP A 39 -18.32 3.68 -15.09
C ASP A 39 -18.37 4.79 -14.03
N VAL A 40 -18.36 4.45 -12.74
CA VAL A 40 -18.45 5.40 -11.62
C VAL A 40 -17.08 5.64 -10.99
N ILE A 41 -16.07 4.81 -11.27
CA ILE A 41 -14.72 4.89 -10.67
C ILE A 41 -14.09 6.27 -10.88
N GLU A 42 -14.07 6.78 -12.11
CA GLU A 42 -13.49 8.09 -12.39
C GLU A 42 -14.23 9.23 -11.65
N SER A 43 -15.55 9.10 -11.51
CA SER A 43 -16.35 10.08 -10.75
C SER A 43 -16.08 10.01 -9.25
N LEU A 44 -15.87 8.81 -8.70
CA LEU A 44 -15.50 8.60 -7.29
C LEU A 44 -14.09 9.11 -7.00
N GLU A 45 -13.13 8.87 -7.89
CA GLU A 45 -11.76 9.39 -7.75
C GLU A 45 -11.72 10.93 -7.77
N ASN A 46 -12.62 11.55 -8.53
CA ASN A 46 -12.75 13.01 -8.63
C ASN A 46 -13.71 13.61 -7.59
N ASP A 47 -14.34 12.79 -6.74
CA ASP A 47 -15.30 13.26 -5.75
C ASP A 47 -14.60 14.11 -4.67
N LYS A 48 -15.05 15.37 -4.58
CA LYS A 48 -14.54 16.34 -3.62
C LYS A 48 -14.98 16.03 -2.20
N TYR A 49 -16.09 15.33 -2.00
CA TYR A 49 -16.64 15.00 -0.68
C TYR A 49 -15.62 14.23 0.16
N TYR A 50 -15.16 13.07 -0.33
CA TYR A 50 -14.19 12.23 0.38
C TYR A 50 -12.87 12.97 0.64
N ARG A 51 -12.41 13.79 -0.33
CA ARG A 51 -11.21 14.62 -0.15
C ARG A 51 -11.38 15.65 0.97
N TRP A 52 -12.54 16.29 1.08
CA TRP A 52 -12.84 17.22 2.17
C TRP A 52 -12.92 16.53 3.53
N VAL A 53 -13.42 15.28 3.61
CA VAL A 53 -13.42 14.51 4.86
C VAL A 53 -11.99 14.25 5.32
N THR A 54 -11.10 13.82 4.42
CA THR A 54 -9.67 13.62 4.70
C THR A 54 -9.00 14.92 5.18
N TYR A 55 -9.31 16.05 4.56
CA TYR A 55 -8.78 17.36 4.98
C TYR A 55 -9.36 17.84 6.31
N ALA A 56 -10.64 17.60 6.58
CA ALA A 56 -11.31 17.96 7.83
C ALA A 56 -10.82 17.10 9.01
N TYR A 57 -10.31 15.90 8.75
CA TYR A 57 -9.73 15.04 9.78
C TYR A 57 -8.53 15.70 10.48
N LEU A 58 -7.62 16.33 9.74
CA LEU A 58 -6.40 16.94 10.29
C LEU A 58 -6.67 18.00 11.39
N PRO A 59 -7.52 19.03 11.18
CA PRO A 59 -7.81 19.99 12.23
C PRO A 59 -8.51 19.34 13.43
N ILE A 60 -9.39 18.35 13.22
CA ILE A 60 -10.04 17.62 14.32
C ILE A 60 -9.01 16.84 15.14
N GLN A 61 -8.10 16.14 14.47
CA GLN A 61 -6.98 15.42 15.07
C GLN A 61 -6.14 16.37 15.93
N TYR A 62 -5.74 17.52 15.40
CA TYR A 62 -4.89 18.49 16.11
C TYR A 62 -5.60 19.19 17.26
N VAL A 63 -6.87 19.56 17.11
CA VAL A 63 -7.69 20.11 18.21
C VAL A 63 -7.84 19.09 19.32
N GLY A 64 -8.12 17.82 18.98
CA GLY A 64 -8.17 16.72 19.93
C GLY A 64 -6.84 16.51 20.64
N PHE A 65 -5.73 16.55 19.90
CA PHE A 65 -4.38 16.37 20.43
C PHE A 65 -3.96 17.49 21.38
N ILE A 66 -4.10 18.74 20.96
CA ILE A 66 -3.78 19.90 21.79
C ILE A 66 -4.69 19.92 23.03
N GLY A 67 -6.00 19.66 22.87
CA GLY A 67 -6.95 19.58 23.99
C GLY A 67 -6.62 18.46 24.98
N ALA A 68 -6.22 17.28 24.50
CA ALA A 68 -5.78 16.16 25.33
C ALA A 68 -4.55 16.54 26.17
N PHE A 69 -3.54 17.17 25.57
CA PHE A 69 -2.34 17.57 26.29
C PHE A 69 -2.52 18.80 27.18
N ALA A 70 -3.44 19.70 26.84
CA ALA A 70 -3.89 20.76 27.74
C ALA A 70 -4.53 20.17 29.00
N LEU A 71 -5.40 19.15 28.87
CA LEU A 71 -5.98 18.45 30.02
C LEU A 71 -4.92 17.75 30.87
N ILE A 72 -3.94 17.09 30.25
CA ILE A 72 -2.86 16.39 30.97
C ILE A 72 -1.95 17.36 31.73
N GLY A 73 -1.58 18.48 31.10
CA GLY A 73 -0.60 19.42 31.64
C GLY A 73 -1.16 20.50 32.56
N LEU A 74 -2.41 20.93 32.35
CA LEU A 74 -3.02 22.03 33.12
C LEU A 74 -3.93 21.55 34.26
N ASN A 75 -4.22 20.24 34.35
CA ASN A 75 -5.08 19.68 35.39
C ASN A 75 -4.30 18.74 36.32
N ASP A 76 -3.82 19.29 37.43
CA ASP A 76 -3.10 18.55 38.47
C ASP A 76 -3.98 17.59 39.27
N SER A 77 -5.29 17.82 39.30
CA SER A 77 -6.23 16.96 40.02
C SER A 77 -6.52 15.64 39.29
N LEU A 78 -6.19 15.54 38.01
CA LEU A 78 -6.37 14.31 37.26
C LEU A 78 -5.38 13.23 37.75
N PRO A 79 -5.88 12.06 38.19
CA PRO A 79 -5.00 10.98 38.58
C PRO A 79 -4.22 10.48 37.36
N TRP A 80 -3.02 9.93 37.60
CA TRP A 80 -2.10 9.52 36.53
C TRP A 80 -2.73 8.53 35.53
N TYR A 81 -3.61 7.63 35.97
CA TYR A 81 -4.29 6.66 35.10
C TYR A 81 -5.34 7.31 34.19
N ALA A 82 -5.91 8.45 34.58
CA ALA A 82 -6.77 9.25 33.71
C ALA A 82 -5.94 9.92 32.61
N LYS A 83 -4.78 10.51 32.97
CA LYS A 83 -3.82 11.07 32.01
C LYS A 83 -3.32 10.00 31.03
N LEU A 84 -3.07 8.78 31.53
CA LEU A 84 -2.73 7.63 30.70
C LEU A 84 -3.87 7.27 29.74
N GLY A 85 -5.12 7.19 30.22
CA GLY A 85 -6.28 6.95 29.38
C GLY A 85 -6.41 7.97 28.26
N ILE A 86 -6.25 9.26 28.56
CA ILE A 86 -6.24 10.35 27.58
C ILE A 86 -5.15 10.10 26.52
N ALA A 87 -3.91 9.80 26.95
CA ALA A 87 -2.79 9.55 26.07
C ALA A 87 -3.03 8.33 25.15
N VAL A 88 -3.57 7.24 25.69
CA VAL A 88 -3.91 6.04 24.89
C VAL A 88 -5.01 6.36 23.89
N SER A 89 -6.08 7.04 24.32
CA SER A 89 -7.19 7.41 23.43
C SER A 89 -6.78 8.36 22.33
N ILE A 90 -5.94 9.37 22.61
CA ILE A 90 -5.45 10.26 21.56
C ILE A 90 -4.42 9.58 20.66
N GLY A 91 -3.67 8.61 21.19
CA GLY A 91 -2.83 7.71 20.40
C GLY A 91 -3.66 6.89 19.42
N CYS A 92 -4.82 6.38 19.83
CA CYS A 92 -5.77 5.72 18.95
C CYS A 92 -6.25 6.63 17.80
N VAL A 93 -6.59 7.89 18.10
CA VAL A 93 -6.93 8.90 17.07
C VAL A 93 -5.73 9.15 16.15
N GLY A 94 -4.52 9.23 16.70
CA GLY A 94 -3.29 9.34 15.91
C GLY A 94 -3.09 8.15 14.98
N GLY A 95 -3.33 6.93 15.46
CA GLY A 95 -3.25 5.69 14.68
C GLY A 95 -4.26 5.66 13.53
N ILE A 96 -5.51 6.07 13.76
CA ILE A 96 -6.49 6.25 12.66
C ILE A 96 -6.03 7.34 11.69
N GLY A 97 -5.39 8.41 12.21
CA GLY A 97 -4.83 9.49 11.40
C GLY A 97 -3.69 9.05 10.47
N ILE A 98 -3.04 7.93 10.75
CA ILE A 98 -2.05 7.34 9.83
C ILE A 98 -2.73 6.93 8.52
N ASN A 99 -4.00 6.48 8.51
CA ASN A 99 -4.71 6.14 7.28
C ASN A 99 -4.97 7.37 6.40
N THR A 100 -5.28 8.49 7.05
CA THR A 100 -5.37 9.80 6.39
C THR A 100 -4.01 10.21 5.82
N ALA A 101 -2.93 10.05 6.60
CA ALA A 101 -1.58 10.33 6.12
C ALA A 101 -1.17 9.44 4.94
N HIS A 102 -1.55 8.17 5.00
CA HIS A 102 -1.28 7.17 3.99
C HIS A 102 -1.94 7.54 2.65
N GLU A 103 -3.23 7.91 2.66
CA GLU A 103 -3.95 8.37 1.46
C GLU A 103 -3.29 9.60 0.85
N LEU A 104 -3.04 10.61 1.69
CA LEU A 104 -2.45 11.89 1.26
C LEU A 104 -1.01 11.72 0.76
N GLY A 105 -0.26 10.77 1.33
CA GLY A 105 1.13 10.50 0.99
C GLY A 105 1.31 9.94 -0.42
N HIS A 106 0.35 9.13 -0.90
CA HIS A 106 0.38 8.54 -2.25
C HIS A 106 0.02 9.51 -3.37
N LYS A 107 -0.55 10.67 -3.04
CA LYS A 107 -1.03 11.59 -4.08
C LYS A 107 0.13 12.33 -4.74
N LYS A 108 -0.08 12.73 -5.99
CA LYS A 108 0.96 13.42 -6.80
C LYS A 108 1.19 14.85 -6.31
N GLU A 109 0.15 15.48 -5.80
CA GLU A 109 0.15 16.87 -5.36
C GLU A 109 1.06 17.09 -4.14
N SER A 110 1.93 18.10 -4.23
CA SER A 110 2.93 18.39 -3.19
C SER A 110 2.31 18.80 -1.86
N HIS A 111 1.16 19.48 -1.88
CA HIS A 111 0.45 19.91 -0.67
C HIS A 111 -0.19 18.73 0.07
N GLU A 112 -0.76 17.75 -0.63
CA GLU A 112 -1.30 16.52 -0.01
C GLU A 112 -0.16 15.72 0.66
N ARG A 113 0.98 15.55 -0.03
CA ARG A 113 2.18 14.91 0.54
C ARG A 113 2.72 15.63 1.78
N TRP A 114 2.63 16.96 1.82
CA TRP A 114 3.03 17.74 2.99
C TRP A 114 2.06 17.54 4.16
N LEU A 115 0.75 17.54 3.90
CA LEU A 115 -0.28 17.25 4.90
C LEU A 115 -0.14 15.83 5.47
N ALA A 116 0.32 14.85 4.68
CA ALA A 116 0.62 13.51 5.17
C ALA A 116 1.67 13.53 6.29
N LYS A 117 2.77 14.28 6.11
CA LYS A 117 3.82 14.41 7.14
C LYS A 117 3.31 15.13 8.39
N ILE A 118 2.42 16.11 8.24
CA ILE A 118 1.75 16.77 9.36
C ILE A 118 0.91 15.76 10.14
N ALA A 119 0.06 14.99 9.48
CA ALA A 119 -0.73 13.96 10.14
C ALA A 119 0.13 12.95 10.92
N LEU A 120 1.30 12.56 10.38
CA LEU A 120 2.26 11.67 11.05
C LEU A 120 3.06 12.32 12.19
N ALA A 121 3.16 13.66 12.22
CA ALA A 121 3.96 14.37 13.21
C ALA A 121 3.44 14.15 14.64
N GLN A 122 2.13 13.94 14.80
CA GLN A 122 1.55 13.62 16.10
C GLN A 122 2.18 12.36 16.71
N VAL A 123 2.30 11.28 15.93
CA VAL A 123 2.71 9.96 16.39
C VAL A 123 4.21 9.70 16.24
N ALA A 124 5.00 10.72 15.89
CA ALA A 124 6.45 10.64 15.69
C ALA A 124 6.88 9.55 14.69
N TYR A 125 6.03 9.25 13.71
CA TYR A 125 6.24 8.17 12.74
C TYR A 125 6.45 8.68 11.31
N GLY A 126 7.00 9.90 11.18
CA GLY A 126 7.15 10.59 9.88
C GLY A 126 7.99 9.87 8.83
N HIS A 127 8.87 8.95 9.24
CA HIS A 127 9.67 8.13 8.31
C HIS A 127 8.81 7.13 7.52
N PHE A 128 7.62 6.80 8.02
CA PHE A 128 6.62 5.97 7.31
C PHE A 128 6.27 6.54 5.93
N TYR A 129 6.20 7.86 5.77
CA TYR A 129 5.92 8.48 4.47
C TYR A 129 6.91 8.02 3.38
N ILE A 130 8.18 7.88 3.75
CA ILE A 130 9.20 7.40 2.82
C ILE A 130 9.21 5.89 2.75
N GLU A 131 9.22 5.22 3.90
CA GLU A 131 9.33 3.76 3.89
C GLU A 131 8.14 3.12 3.20
N HIS A 132 6.93 3.59 3.44
CA HIS A 132 5.75 3.01 2.84
C HIS A 132 5.78 3.18 1.32
N ASN A 133 5.95 4.42 0.83
CA ASN A 133 5.79 4.76 -0.59
C ASN A 133 6.97 4.31 -1.47
N ARG A 134 8.20 4.33 -0.93
CA ARG A 134 9.43 4.02 -1.69
C ARG A 134 10.15 2.76 -1.20
N GLY A 135 9.62 2.10 -0.18
CA GLY A 135 10.22 0.91 0.43
C GLY A 135 9.28 -0.28 0.40
N HIS A 136 8.26 -0.24 1.24
CA HIS A 136 7.29 -1.30 1.43
C HIS A 136 6.54 -1.61 0.13
N HIS A 137 5.96 -0.65 -0.60
CA HIS A 137 5.31 -0.96 -1.90
C HIS A 137 6.22 -1.65 -2.92
N VAL A 138 7.51 -1.34 -2.90
CA VAL A 138 8.51 -1.95 -3.79
C VAL A 138 8.80 -3.39 -3.38
N ARG A 139 8.88 -3.64 -2.06
CA ARG A 139 9.37 -4.90 -1.46
C ARG A 139 8.30 -5.72 -0.75
N VAL A 140 7.03 -5.31 -0.81
CA VAL A 140 5.93 -5.98 -0.10
C VAL A 140 5.91 -7.45 -0.49
N ALA A 141 5.65 -8.31 0.48
CA ALA A 141 5.75 -9.76 0.35
C ALA A 141 7.13 -10.24 -0.12
N THR A 142 8.23 -9.57 0.23
CA THR A 142 9.58 -10.11 0.11
C THR A 142 10.28 -10.20 1.48
N PRO A 143 11.30 -11.06 1.65
CA PRO A 143 12.03 -11.19 2.92
C PRO A 143 12.76 -9.91 3.36
N GLU A 144 13.07 -9.02 2.41
CA GLU A 144 13.78 -7.76 2.63
C GLU A 144 12.86 -6.63 3.13
N ASP A 145 11.53 -6.78 3.03
CA ASP A 145 10.58 -5.80 3.56
C ASP A 145 10.41 -5.94 5.09
N PRO A 146 10.72 -4.89 5.87
CA PRO A 146 10.51 -4.94 7.32
C PRO A 146 9.04 -5.04 7.71
N ALA A 147 8.11 -4.54 6.89
CA ALA A 147 6.68 -4.54 7.17
C ALA A 147 5.95 -5.83 6.74
N SER A 148 6.62 -6.74 6.00
CA SER A 148 6.08 -8.05 5.66
C SER A 148 6.30 -9.06 6.78
N SER A 149 5.23 -9.51 7.42
CA SER A 149 5.28 -10.45 8.55
C SER A 149 5.37 -11.91 8.09
N ARG A 150 6.02 -12.75 8.91
CA ARG A 150 6.38 -14.11 8.48
C ARG A 150 5.45 -15.16 9.10
N LEU A 151 5.20 -16.25 8.38
CA LEU A 151 4.52 -17.43 8.90
C LEU A 151 5.26 -17.96 10.13
N GLY A 152 4.55 -18.05 11.24
CA GLY A 152 5.09 -18.43 12.55
C GLY A 152 5.74 -17.29 13.35
N GLU A 153 5.90 -16.09 12.80
CA GLU A 153 6.25 -14.90 13.57
C GLU A 153 5.09 -14.51 14.49
N THR A 154 5.40 -13.90 15.64
CA THR A 154 4.40 -13.33 16.55
C THR A 154 4.44 -11.82 16.42
N PHE A 155 3.33 -11.12 16.64
CA PHE A 155 3.31 -9.65 16.65
C PHE A 155 4.44 -9.05 17.52
N TYR A 156 4.72 -9.62 18.69
CA TYR A 156 5.80 -9.15 19.58
C TYR A 156 7.22 -9.28 19.01
N ALA A 157 7.45 -10.24 18.10
CA ALA A 157 8.74 -10.42 17.43
C ALA A 157 8.82 -9.57 16.16
N PHE A 158 7.67 -9.40 15.49
CA PHE A 158 7.50 -8.53 14.34
C PHE A 158 7.69 -7.05 14.70
N TRP A 159 7.05 -6.57 15.76
CA TRP A 159 7.00 -5.16 16.15
C TRP A 159 8.37 -4.46 16.21
N PRO A 160 9.40 -4.97 16.92
CA PRO A 160 10.71 -4.30 16.94
C PRO A 160 11.42 -4.39 15.58
N ARG A 161 11.19 -5.47 14.82
CA ARG A 161 11.77 -5.67 13.48
C ARG A 161 11.20 -4.68 12.47
N THR A 162 9.87 -4.51 12.43
CA THR A 162 9.22 -3.55 11.54
C THR A 162 9.60 -2.12 11.92
N VAL A 163 9.50 -1.73 13.19
CA VAL A 163 9.76 -0.33 13.62
C VAL A 163 11.21 0.09 13.31
N SER A 164 12.18 -0.73 13.70
CA SER A 164 13.60 -0.40 13.49
C SER A 164 14.04 -0.59 12.03
N GLY A 165 13.47 -1.60 11.37
CA GLY A 165 13.74 -1.89 9.96
C GLY A 165 13.20 -0.79 9.05
N SER A 166 11.96 -0.36 9.26
CA SER A 166 11.31 0.72 8.51
C SER A 166 12.04 2.05 8.68
N LEU A 167 12.48 2.35 9.91
CA LEU A 167 13.33 3.51 10.20
C LEU A 167 14.65 3.47 9.40
N THR A 168 15.36 2.35 9.46
CA THR A 168 16.65 2.16 8.80
C THR A 168 16.51 2.21 7.29
N SER A 169 15.46 1.60 6.76
CA SER A 169 15.17 1.56 5.33
C SER A 169 14.81 2.94 4.80
N ALA A 170 13.90 3.69 5.46
CA ALA A 170 13.58 5.06 5.08
C ALA A 170 14.84 5.95 4.98
N TRP A 171 15.73 5.83 5.97
CA TRP A 171 17.00 6.57 5.97
C TRP A 171 17.92 6.13 4.83
N SER A 172 18.02 4.83 4.57
CA SER A 172 18.82 4.28 3.46
C SER A 172 18.32 4.75 2.10
N ILE A 173 17.00 4.79 1.89
CA ILE A 173 16.35 5.31 0.66
C ILE A 173 16.72 6.76 0.45
N GLU A 174 16.53 7.62 1.45
CA GLU A 174 16.87 9.04 1.34
C GLU A 174 18.37 9.25 1.15
N LYS A 175 19.22 8.48 1.85
CA LYS A 175 20.67 8.55 1.67
C LYS A 175 21.08 8.25 0.23
N LYS A 176 20.51 7.23 -0.41
CA LYS A 176 20.76 6.91 -1.83
C LYS A 176 20.28 8.03 -2.75
N ARG A 177 19.11 8.62 -2.48
CA ARG A 177 18.57 9.77 -3.23
C ARG A 177 19.50 10.97 -3.20
N TYR A 178 20.03 11.30 -2.02
CA TYR A 178 20.97 12.40 -1.84
C TYR A 178 22.35 12.13 -2.44
N ALA A 179 22.81 10.87 -2.42
CA ALA A 179 24.03 10.47 -3.13
C ALA A 179 23.92 10.69 -4.64
N ARG A 180 22.75 10.42 -5.26
CA ARG A 180 22.52 10.73 -6.69
C ARG A 180 22.53 12.24 -6.99
N LYS A 181 22.10 13.05 -6.02
CA LYS A 181 22.16 14.53 -6.08
C LYS A 181 23.55 15.11 -5.77
N ASP A 182 24.55 14.27 -5.53
CA ASP A 182 25.90 14.67 -5.09
C ASP A 182 25.89 15.62 -3.86
N THR A 183 24.97 15.38 -2.93
CA THR A 183 24.80 16.20 -1.72
C THR A 183 24.69 15.34 -0.46
N HIS A 184 25.01 15.94 0.69
CA HIS A 184 24.96 15.24 1.97
C HIS A 184 23.51 15.00 2.43
N PRO A 185 23.15 13.83 2.97
CA PRO A 185 21.76 13.50 3.33
C PRO A 185 21.19 14.32 4.49
N PHE A 186 22.02 15.00 5.27
CA PHE A 186 21.57 15.92 6.33
C PHE A 186 21.20 17.28 5.73
N HIS A 187 20.06 17.32 5.05
CA HIS A 187 19.52 18.49 4.39
C HIS A 187 18.03 18.64 4.73
N LEU A 188 17.48 19.86 4.81
CA LEU A 188 16.06 20.07 5.14
C LEU A 188 15.08 19.54 4.08
N GLY A 189 15.58 19.33 2.86
CA GLY A 189 14.85 18.66 1.78
C GLY A 189 14.78 17.14 1.91
N ASN A 190 15.51 16.55 2.88
CA ASN A 190 15.41 15.14 3.20
C ASN A 190 14.07 14.90 3.87
N ASP A 191 13.25 14.07 3.27
CA ASP A 191 11.86 13.90 3.67
C ASP A 191 11.73 13.29 5.07
N VAL A 192 12.69 12.44 5.48
CA VAL A 192 12.76 11.88 6.84
C VAL A 192 13.07 12.96 7.87
N LEU A 193 14.11 13.77 7.64
CA LEU A 193 14.49 14.84 8.57
C LEU A 193 13.42 15.92 8.65
N ASN A 194 12.83 16.28 7.51
CA ASN A 194 11.73 17.21 7.44
C ASN A 194 10.52 16.75 8.28
N ALA A 195 10.13 15.48 8.18
CA ALA A 195 9.02 14.94 8.95
C ALA A 195 9.33 14.84 10.47
N TRP A 196 10.58 14.52 10.84
CA TRP A 196 10.98 14.53 12.26
C TRP A 196 11.06 15.93 12.83
N LEU A 197 11.48 16.92 12.03
CA LEU A 197 11.46 18.32 12.45
C LEU A 197 10.03 18.79 12.73
N MET A 198 9.04 18.40 11.92
CA MET A 198 7.63 18.69 12.19
C MET A 198 7.17 18.10 13.54
N THR A 199 7.58 16.87 13.84
CA THR A 199 7.32 16.22 15.14
C THR A 199 7.96 17.02 16.28
N ALA A 200 9.25 17.38 16.13
CA ALA A 200 9.98 18.13 17.14
C ALA A 200 9.37 19.51 17.43
N VAL A 201 8.92 20.22 16.39
CA VAL A 201 8.21 21.50 16.53
C VAL A 201 6.88 21.31 17.25
N LEU A 202 6.07 20.33 16.83
CA LEU A 202 4.77 20.05 17.45
C LEU A 202 4.93 19.68 18.94
N TRP A 203 5.79 18.71 19.23
CA TRP A 203 6.01 18.23 20.59
C TRP A 203 6.70 19.29 21.46
N GLY A 204 7.66 20.03 20.90
CA GLY A 204 8.27 21.17 21.56
C GLY A 204 7.25 22.24 21.95
N GLY A 205 6.29 22.53 21.06
CA GLY A 205 5.17 23.43 21.35
C GLY A 205 4.27 22.92 22.48
N ILE A 206 3.92 21.64 22.48
CA ILE A 206 3.15 21.01 23.57
C ILE A 206 3.88 21.09 24.91
N ILE A 207 5.17 20.75 24.93
CA ILE A 207 5.99 20.77 26.15
C ILE A 207 6.14 22.21 26.66
N ALA A 208 6.35 23.18 25.77
CA ALA A 208 6.44 24.59 26.14
C ALA A 208 5.12 25.14 26.68
N ALA A 209 3.98 24.75 26.10
CA ALA A 209 2.66 25.26 26.48
C ALA A 209 2.09 24.59 27.75
N PHE A 210 2.31 23.28 27.92
CA PHE A 210 1.64 22.46 28.94
C PHE A 210 2.59 21.78 29.92
N GLY A 211 3.90 22.05 29.79
CA GLY A 211 4.93 21.61 30.73
C GLY A 211 5.50 20.22 30.43
N TRP A 212 6.67 19.95 31.05
CA TRP A 212 7.44 18.71 30.87
C TRP A 212 6.69 17.45 31.33
N ILE A 213 5.67 17.58 32.17
CA ILE A 213 4.81 16.47 32.62
C ILE A 213 4.13 15.75 31.43
N THR A 214 4.01 16.41 30.28
CA THR A 214 3.43 15.84 29.05
C THR A 214 4.34 14.83 28.34
N ILE A 215 5.66 14.88 28.54
CA ILE A 215 6.65 14.05 27.84
C ILE A 215 6.32 12.54 27.89
N PRO A 216 6.12 11.90 29.06
CA PRO A 216 5.80 10.47 29.09
C PRO A 216 4.52 10.14 28.33
N PHE A 217 3.52 11.02 28.34
CA PHE A 217 2.26 10.82 27.65
C PHE A 217 2.37 11.03 26.13
N LEU A 218 3.25 11.94 25.67
CA LEU A 218 3.62 12.09 24.26
C LEU A 218 4.25 10.80 23.70
N LEU A 219 5.12 10.17 24.48
CA LEU A 219 5.73 8.89 24.11
C LEU A 219 4.69 7.76 24.08
N VAL A 220 3.82 7.68 25.10
CA VAL A 220 2.75 6.67 25.13
C VAL A 220 1.81 6.81 23.92
N GLN A 221 1.32 8.01 23.63
CA GLN A 221 0.39 8.18 22.51
C GLN A 221 1.05 7.88 21.17
N ALA A 222 2.34 8.18 21.01
CA ALA A 222 3.10 7.85 19.80
C ALA A 222 3.20 6.34 19.63
N VAL A 223 3.63 5.63 20.67
CA VAL A 223 3.76 4.16 20.67
C VAL A 223 2.41 3.51 20.39
N VAL A 224 1.33 3.95 21.00
CA VAL A 224 -0.02 3.44 20.71
C VAL A 224 -0.39 3.70 19.25
N GLY A 225 -0.19 4.92 18.76
CA GLY A 225 -0.56 5.33 17.41
C GLY A 225 0.15 4.54 16.33
N PHE A 226 1.49 4.50 16.33
CA PHE A 226 2.21 3.75 15.31
C PHE A 226 2.08 2.23 15.51
N SER A 227 1.85 1.72 16.73
CA SER A 227 1.61 0.29 16.93
C SER A 227 0.29 -0.18 16.30
N LEU A 228 -0.71 0.70 16.17
CA LEU A 228 -1.94 0.39 15.44
C LEU A 228 -1.68 0.19 13.95
N LEU A 229 -0.79 0.98 13.34
CA LEU A 229 -0.32 0.73 11.98
C LEU A 229 0.46 -0.59 11.91
N GLU A 230 1.40 -0.83 12.82
CA GLU A 230 2.25 -2.02 12.72
C GLU A 230 1.48 -3.33 12.93
N VAL A 231 0.42 -3.35 13.75
CA VAL A 231 -0.43 -4.55 13.85
C VAL A 231 -1.24 -4.76 12.55
N VAL A 232 -1.58 -3.70 11.83
CA VAL A 232 -2.23 -3.75 10.52
C VAL A 232 -1.25 -4.32 9.47
N ASN A 233 -0.02 -3.79 9.37
CA ASN A 233 1.04 -4.38 8.55
C ASN A 233 1.25 -5.87 8.87
N TYR A 234 1.25 -6.22 10.16
CA TYR A 234 1.43 -7.60 10.61
C TYR A 234 0.32 -8.52 10.08
N MET A 235 -0.94 -8.09 10.11
CA MET A 235 -2.04 -8.95 9.65
C MET A 235 -2.18 -8.99 8.12
N GLU A 236 -1.95 -7.85 7.46
CA GLU A 236 -2.09 -7.69 6.01
C GLU A 236 -1.03 -8.46 5.21
N HIS A 237 0.13 -8.72 5.79
CA HIS A 237 1.24 -9.37 5.09
C HIS A 237 1.63 -10.74 5.67
N TYR A 238 0.79 -11.30 6.55
CA TYR A 238 1.13 -12.54 7.26
C TYR A 238 1.39 -13.71 6.34
N GLY A 239 2.66 -14.13 6.27
CA GLY A 239 3.11 -15.32 5.54
C GLY A 239 3.19 -15.15 4.02
N MET A 240 2.86 -13.97 3.49
CA MET A 240 2.87 -13.70 2.05
C MET A 240 4.29 -13.63 1.50
N LEU A 241 4.51 -14.19 0.31
CA LEU A 241 5.81 -14.20 -0.37
C LEU A 241 5.64 -14.19 -1.89
N ARG A 242 6.21 -13.17 -2.53
CA ARG A 242 6.42 -13.11 -3.98
C ARG A 242 7.44 -14.17 -4.40
N GLN A 243 7.14 -14.88 -5.47
CA GLN A 243 8.03 -15.87 -6.05
C GLN A 243 9.09 -15.21 -6.95
N LYS A 244 10.21 -15.91 -7.14
CA LYS A 244 11.27 -15.45 -8.04
C LYS A 244 11.03 -15.97 -9.46
N VAL A 245 11.02 -15.08 -10.44
CA VAL A 245 10.80 -15.34 -11.86
C VAL A 245 12.01 -14.93 -12.70
N GLY A 246 12.12 -15.51 -13.90
CA GLY A 246 13.21 -15.26 -14.86
C GLY A 246 14.26 -16.38 -14.91
N PRO A 247 15.22 -16.27 -15.84
CA PRO A 247 16.25 -17.30 -16.04
C PRO A 247 17.22 -17.36 -14.86
N GLU A 248 17.89 -18.52 -14.71
CA GLU A 248 18.92 -18.71 -13.68
C GLU A 248 20.04 -17.66 -13.80
N GLY A 249 20.46 -17.10 -12.66
CA GLY A 249 21.44 -16.00 -12.61
C GLY A 249 20.87 -14.60 -12.80
N ARG A 250 19.62 -14.43 -13.27
CA ARG A 250 18.94 -13.12 -13.40
C ARG A 250 17.52 -13.09 -12.82
N ARG A 251 17.25 -13.95 -11.83
CA ARG A 251 15.92 -14.02 -11.20
C ARG A 251 15.60 -12.75 -10.41
N ARG A 252 14.38 -12.23 -10.57
CA ARG A 252 13.80 -11.14 -9.75
C ARG A 252 12.50 -11.61 -9.10
N TYR A 253 12.00 -10.89 -8.10
CA TYR A 253 10.66 -11.16 -7.59
C TYR A 253 9.61 -10.83 -8.66
N GLU A 254 8.58 -11.66 -8.77
CA GLU A 254 7.40 -11.37 -9.59
C GLU A 254 6.75 -10.07 -9.14
N ARG A 255 5.91 -9.44 -9.97
CA ARG A 255 5.30 -8.16 -9.62
C ARG A 255 4.32 -8.32 -8.44
N CYS A 256 4.13 -7.26 -7.65
CA CYS A 256 3.06 -7.28 -6.66
C CYS A 256 1.70 -7.33 -7.36
N ASP A 257 0.83 -8.18 -6.84
CA ASP A 257 -0.54 -8.36 -7.30
C ASP A 257 -1.47 -8.60 -6.09
N PRO A 258 -2.79 -8.63 -6.27
CA PRO A 258 -3.74 -8.74 -5.15
C PRO A 258 -3.62 -10.01 -4.29
N SER A 259 -2.92 -11.05 -4.73
CA SER A 259 -2.67 -12.27 -3.94
C SER A 259 -1.62 -12.07 -2.84
N HIS A 260 -0.79 -11.03 -2.93
CA HIS A 260 0.37 -10.80 -2.06
C HIS A 260 0.07 -10.07 -0.73
N SER A 261 -1.20 -9.85 -0.42
CA SER A 261 -1.64 -9.29 0.87
C SER A 261 -3.08 -9.66 1.18
N TRP A 262 -3.43 -9.63 2.46
CA TRP A 262 -4.76 -9.96 2.95
C TRP A 262 -5.73 -8.77 2.86
N ASN A 263 -6.93 -9.00 2.33
CA ASN A 263 -8.03 -8.05 2.38
C ASN A 263 -8.91 -8.25 3.63
N SER A 264 -9.59 -7.19 4.05
CA SER A 264 -10.80 -7.26 4.88
C SER A 264 -11.94 -6.57 4.15
N ASN A 265 -13.16 -7.08 4.29
CA ASN A 265 -14.32 -6.53 3.60
C ASN A 265 -15.44 -6.15 4.59
N ASN A 266 -15.12 -5.87 5.85
CA ASN A 266 -16.11 -5.58 6.88
C ASN A 266 -16.65 -4.14 6.78
N ILE A 267 -17.97 -3.98 6.73
CA ILE A 267 -18.65 -2.70 6.47
C ILE A 267 -18.30 -1.62 7.50
N ALA A 268 -18.39 -1.93 8.81
CA ALA A 268 -18.22 -0.91 9.84
C ALA A 268 -16.78 -0.41 9.93
N THR A 269 -15.82 -1.33 9.83
CA THR A 269 -14.41 -0.95 9.79
C THR A 269 -13.99 -0.33 8.44
N ASN A 270 -14.68 -0.63 7.33
CA ASN A 270 -14.50 0.08 6.05
C ASN A 270 -14.83 1.58 6.17
N VAL A 271 -15.91 1.93 6.86
CA VAL A 271 -16.26 3.34 7.10
C VAL A 271 -15.21 4.03 7.99
N LEU A 272 -14.73 3.35 9.03
CA LEU A 272 -13.76 3.92 9.98
C LEU A 272 -12.37 4.14 9.37
N LEU A 273 -11.94 3.23 8.49
CA LEU A 273 -10.60 3.24 7.90
C LEU A 273 -10.60 3.71 6.44
N TYR A 274 -11.66 4.37 5.98
CA TYR A 274 -11.79 4.86 4.61
C TYR A 274 -11.54 3.78 3.54
N HIS A 275 -12.10 2.57 3.66
CA HIS A 275 -11.89 1.45 2.74
C HIS A 275 -10.44 0.96 2.58
N LEU A 276 -9.51 1.36 3.46
CA LEU A 276 -8.13 0.85 3.48
C LEU A 276 -8.06 -0.70 3.50
N GLN A 277 -9.14 -1.37 3.88
CA GLN A 277 -9.20 -2.82 3.95
C GLN A 277 -9.10 -3.56 2.60
N ARG A 278 -9.27 -2.85 1.48
CA ARG A 278 -8.98 -3.37 0.13
C ARG A 278 -7.49 -3.23 -0.18
N HIS A 279 -6.69 -3.69 0.76
CA HIS A 279 -5.25 -3.51 0.81
C HIS A 279 -4.53 -4.22 -0.35
N SER A 280 -5.08 -5.34 -0.80
CA SER A 280 -4.59 -6.07 -1.97
C SER A 280 -4.59 -5.24 -3.25
N ASP A 281 -5.70 -4.53 -3.53
CA ASP A 281 -5.74 -3.63 -4.69
C ASP A 281 -4.84 -2.41 -4.49
N HIS A 282 -4.76 -1.92 -3.26
CA HIS A 282 -3.89 -0.79 -2.93
C HIS A 282 -2.42 -1.10 -3.23
N HIS A 283 -1.92 -2.29 -2.89
CA HIS A 283 -0.55 -2.67 -3.24
C HIS A 283 -0.34 -2.94 -4.72
N ALA A 284 -1.35 -3.47 -5.42
CA ALA A 284 -1.27 -3.66 -6.86
C ALA A 284 -1.37 -2.32 -7.62
N ASN A 285 -2.13 -1.36 -7.10
CA ASN A 285 -2.51 -0.11 -7.74
C ASN A 285 -2.51 1.10 -6.76
N PRO A 286 -1.36 1.47 -6.16
CA PRO A 286 -1.30 2.42 -5.04
C PRO A 286 -1.67 3.86 -5.38
N THR A 287 -1.76 4.19 -6.66
CA THR A 287 -2.21 5.51 -7.11
C THR A 287 -3.74 5.66 -7.09
N ARG A 288 -4.50 4.57 -7.01
CA ARG A 288 -5.97 4.63 -6.87
C ARG A 288 -6.35 5.24 -5.54
N ARG A 289 -7.43 6.02 -5.52
CA ARG A 289 -7.98 6.53 -4.25
C ARG A 289 -8.77 5.45 -3.54
N TYR A 290 -8.88 5.51 -2.21
CA TYR A 290 -9.51 4.43 -1.47
C TYR A 290 -10.95 4.10 -1.89
N GLN A 291 -11.74 5.11 -2.24
CA GLN A 291 -13.12 4.91 -2.71
C GLN A 291 -13.22 4.14 -4.04
N ALA A 292 -12.11 4.02 -4.77
CA ALA A 292 -12.01 3.31 -6.04
C ALA A 292 -11.31 1.94 -5.92
N LEU A 293 -10.87 1.55 -4.72
CA LEU A 293 -10.24 0.25 -4.51
C LEU A 293 -11.22 -0.90 -4.73
N ARG A 294 -10.71 -2.02 -5.22
CA ARG A 294 -11.51 -3.21 -5.60
C ARG A 294 -11.17 -4.44 -4.74
N ASP A 295 -12.13 -5.33 -4.63
CA ASP A 295 -11.96 -6.70 -4.16
C ASP A 295 -11.73 -7.64 -5.36
N PHE A 296 -10.76 -8.54 -5.25
CA PHE A 296 -10.39 -9.51 -6.28
C PHE A 296 -10.58 -10.93 -5.76
N GLU A 297 -10.94 -11.87 -6.64
CA GLU A 297 -11.17 -13.26 -6.26
C GLU A 297 -9.88 -13.93 -5.75
N GLU A 298 -8.73 -13.51 -6.28
CA GLU A 298 -7.41 -14.01 -5.91
C GLU A 298 -6.91 -13.43 -4.57
N SER A 299 -7.55 -12.38 -4.05
CA SER A 299 -7.14 -11.74 -2.80
C SER A 299 -7.51 -12.62 -1.60
N PRO A 300 -6.54 -13.05 -0.77
CA PRO A 300 -6.86 -13.78 0.44
C PRO A 300 -7.58 -12.85 1.44
N VAL A 301 -8.62 -13.35 2.12
CA VAL A 301 -9.48 -12.53 2.99
C VAL A 301 -9.31 -12.90 4.47
N LEU A 302 -9.21 -11.88 5.33
CA LEU A 302 -9.19 -12.03 6.79
C LEU A 302 -10.54 -12.54 7.31
N PRO A 303 -10.55 -13.33 8.41
CA PRO A 303 -11.78 -13.93 8.94
C PRO A 303 -12.75 -12.92 9.59
N THR A 304 -12.29 -11.71 9.92
CA THR A 304 -13.09 -10.62 10.50
C THR A 304 -12.42 -9.28 10.19
N GLY A 305 -13.07 -8.17 10.52
CA GLY A 305 -12.56 -6.83 10.33
C GLY A 305 -11.28 -6.56 11.13
N TYR A 306 -10.55 -5.50 10.74
CA TYR A 306 -9.23 -5.20 11.33
C TYR A 306 -9.28 -5.11 12.86
N ALA A 307 -10.31 -4.49 13.42
CA ALA A 307 -10.45 -4.37 14.86
C ALA A 307 -10.49 -5.75 15.57
N GLY A 308 -11.19 -6.73 15.01
CA GLY A 308 -11.21 -8.11 15.51
C GLY A 308 -9.87 -8.83 15.29
N MET A 309 -9.22 -8.56 14.15
CA MET A 309 -7.91 -9.13 13.83
C MET A 309 -6.79 -8.57 14.70
N ILE A 310 -6.87 -7.30 15.12
CA ILE A 310 -5.95 -6.69 16.09
C ILE A 310 -6.00 -7.49 17.40
N LEU A 311 -7.20 -7.72 17.94
CA LEU A 311 -7.36 -8.54 19.13
C LEU A 311 -6.76 -9.94 18.94
N LEU A 312 -7.04 -10.57 17.80
CA LEU A 312 -6.52 -11.90 17.49
C LEU A 312 -4.98 -11.93 17.45
N ALA A 313 -4.35 -10.92 16.85
CA ALA A 313 -2.89 -10.81 16.72
C ALA A 313 -2.18 -10.67 18.08
N LEU A 314 -2.85 -10.05 19.06
CA LEU A 314 -2.36 -9.95 20.44
C LEU A 314 -2.37 -11.30 21.18
N PHE A 315 -3.01 -12.34 20.66
CA PHE A 315 -3.01 -13.69 21.24
C PHE A 315 -2.39 -14.73 20.29
N PRO A 316 -1.04 -14.87 20.25
CA PRO A 316 -0.34 -15.70 19.25
C PRO A 316 -0.80 -17.18 19.12
N PRO A 317 -1.22 -17.89 20.18
CA PRO A 317 -1.78 -19.23 20.02
C PRO A 317 -3.08 -19.25 19.21
N LEU A 318 -3.95 -18.26 19.43
CA LEU A 318 -5.22 -18.14 18.72
C LEU A 318 -5.00 -17.63 17.29
N TRP A 319 -4.13 -16.62 17.12
CA TRP A 319 -3.67 -16.15 15.81
C TRP A 319 -3.22 -17.32 14.93
N ARG A 320 -2.26 -18.13 15.40
CA ARG A 320 -1.72 -19.25 14.63
C ARG A 320 -2.74 -20.34 14.33
N ARG A 321 -3.72 -20.55 15.22
CA ARG A 321 -4.80 -21.52 14.97
C ARG A 321 -5.67 -21.11 13.78
N VAL A 322 -5.82 -19.80 13.57
CA VAL A 322 -6.66 -19.23 12.51
C VAL A 322 -5.85 -18.94 11.25
N MET A 323 -4.78 -18.16 11.36
CA MET A 323 -4.04 -17.61 10.22
C MET A 323 -3.05 -18.59 9.60
N ASP A 324 -2.40 -19.49 10.35
CA ASP A 324 -1.49 -20.48 9.74
C ASP A 324 -2.25 -21.34 8.71
N ARG A 325 -3.49 -21.73 9.03
CA ARG A 325 -4.34 -22.52 8.12
C ARG A 325 -4.69 -21.74 6.85
N ARG A 326 -5.06 -20.47 7.00
CA ARG A 326 -5.40 -19.63 5.85
C ARG A 326 -4.20 -19.39 4.93
N VAL A 327 -3.00 -19.23 5.49
CA VAL A 327 -1.77 -19.16 4.69
C VAL A 327 -1.54 -20.45 3.91
N LEU A 328 -1.77 -21.62 4.54
CA LEU A 328 -1.67 -22.91 3.84
C LEU A 328 -2.70 -23.02 2.72
N ASP A 329 -3.96 -22.67 2.99
CA ASP A 329 -5.04 -22.72 2.00
C ASP A 329 -4.73 -21.80 0.80
N HIS A 330 -4.20 -20.60 1.06
CA HIS A 330 -3.80 -19.65 0.03
C HIS A 330 -2.69 -20.18 -0.89
N PHE A 331 -1.73 -20.94 -0.33
CA PHE A 331 -0.68 -21.59 -1.12
C PHE A 331 -1.00 -23.04 -1.51
N GLU A 332 -2.28 -23.43 -1.50
CA GLU A 332 -2.75 -24.76 -1.90
C GLU A 332 -2.06 -25.92 -1.13
N GLY A 333 -1.68 -25.66 0.12
CA GLY A 333 -0.97 -26.59 0.98
C GLY A 333 0.55 -26.58 0.82
N ASP A 334 1.11 -25.92 -0.20
CA ASP A 334 2.55 -25.77 -0.36
C ASP A 334 3.10 -24.63 0.51
N VAL A 335 3.37 -24.97 1.76
CA VAL A 335 3.97 -24.03 2.74
C VAL A 335 5.35 -23.51 2.31
N THR A 336 6.05 -24.16 1.37
CA THR A 336 7.38 -23.70 0.93
C THR A 336 7.33 -22.39 0.16
N ARG A 337 6.15 -22.06 -0.40
CA ARG A 337 5.87 -20.79 -1.06
C ARG A 337 5.64 -19.63 -0.09
N ALA A 338 5.47 -19.89 1.21
CA ALA A 338 5.22 -18.85 2.21
C ALA A 338 6.51 -18.21 2.75
N ASN A 339 6.42 -16.97 3.24
CA ASN A 339 7.52 -16.30 3.94
C ASN A 339 7.63 -16.85 5.37
N ILE A 340 8.45 -17.88 5.59
CA ILE A 340 8.53 -18.58 6.88
C ILE A 340 9.54 -17.91 7.83
N GLN A 341 9.17 -17.76 9.10
CA GLN A 341 10.08 -17.29 10.15
C GLN A 341 11.34 -18.18 10.22
N PRO A 342 12.56 -17.64 10.01
CA PRO A 342 13.77 -18.45 9.87
C PRO A 342 14.02 -19.42 11.04
N SER A 343 13.86 -18.94 12.27
CA SER A 343 14.05 -19.75 13.49
C SER A 343 13.02 -20.86 13.69
N LYS A 344 11.93 -20.88 12.91
CA LYS A 344 10.86 -21.88 12.98
C LYS A 344 10.72 -22.67 11.68
N ARG A 345 11.58 -22.43 10.68
CA ARG A 345 11.43 -22.97 9.33
C ARG A 345 11.37 -24.48 9.32
N GLU A 346 12.37 -25.15 9.90
CA GLU A 346 12.41 -26.62 9.97
C GLU A 346 11.18 -27.21 10.64
N ARG A 347 10.73 -26.62 11.75
CA ARG A 347 9.54 -27.07 12.48
C ARG A 347 8.25 -26.89 11.66
N ILE A 348 8.12 -25.78 10.95
CA ILE A 348 6.93 -25.48 10.12
C ILE A 348 6.90 -26.39 8.90
N LEU A 349 8.05 -26.60 8.25
CA LEU A 349 8.19 -27.55 7.16
C LEU A 349 7.98 -29.00 7.62
N ALA A 350 8.45 -29.40 8.79
CA ALA A 350 8.16 -30.75 9.30
C ALA A 350 6.67 -30.94 9.65
N LYS A 351 5.98 -29.86 10.03
CA LYS A 351 4.56 -29.91 10.43
C LYS A 351 3.61 -29.88 9.24
N TYR A 352 3.90 -29.06 8.23
CA TYR A 352 3.01 -28.76 7.11
C TYR A 352 3.63 -29.03 5.75
N GLY A 353 4.94 -29.28 5.69
CA GLY A 353 5.61 -29.67 4.47
C GLY A 353 5.24 -31.11 4.16
N THR A 354 4.25 -31.27 3.28
CA THR A 354 4.36 -32.02 2.01
C THR A 354 3.00 -32.11 1.34
N HIS A 355 2.91 -31.57 0.12
CA HIS A 355 2.45 -32.23 -1.10
C HIS A 355 2.96 -31.39 -2.27
N ALA A 356 4.23 -31.55 -2.63
CA ALA A 356 4.57 -31.36 -4.04
C ALA A 356 3.74 -32.41 -4.76
N THR A 357 2.68 -31.99 -5.45
CA THR A 357 2.08 -32.83 -6.47
C THR A 357 3.20 -33.28 -7.38
N ASP A 358 3.36 -34.60 -7.42
CA ASP A 358 4.19 -35.33 -8.35
C ASP A 358 4.18 -34.64 -9.73
N GLY A 359 5.27 -33.96 -10.08
CA GLY A 359 5.61 -33.53 -11.45
C GLY A 359 4.58 -32.77 -12.31
N SER A 360 3.43 -32.33 -11.80
CA SER A 360 2.46 -31.57 -12.60
C SER A 360 2.56 -30.08 -12.29
N VAL A 361 3.33 -29.38 -13.13
CA VAL A 361 3.18 -27.94 -13.35
C VAL A 361 1.69 -27.65 -13.56
N PRO A 362 1.04 -26.72 -12.82
CA PRO A 362 -0.31 -26.29 -13.15
C PRO A 362 -0.29 -25.73 -14.57
N ALA A 363 -1.11 -26.32 -15.44
CA ALA A 363 -1.35 -25.82 -16.80
C ALA A 363 -2.06 -24.46 -16.72
N GLY A 364 -1.27 -23.42 -16.53
CA GLY A 364 -1.66 -22.01 -16.53
C GLY A 364 -0.58 -21.10 -17.12
N SER A 365 0.61 -21.62 -17.42
CA SER A 365 1.46 -21.03 -18.45
C SER A 365 0.79 -21.29 -19.78
N ARG A 366 0.27 -20.25 -20.43
CA ARG A 366 0.02 -20.30 -21.87
C ARG A 366 1.35 -20.66 -22.51
N ASP A 367 1.44 -21.92 -22.93
CA ASP A 367 2.53 -22.48 -23.71
C ASP A 367 2.60 -21.66 -25.00
N LEU A 368 3.50 -20.69 -25.05
CA LEU A 368 3.92 -20.10 -26.31
C LEU A 368 4.80 -21.17 -26.94
N GLY A 369 4.21 -21.92 -27.88
CA GLY A 369 4.87 -23.02 -28.56
C GLY A 369 6.20 -22.62 -29.21
N PRO A 370 6.97 -23.61 -29.71
CA PRO A 370 8.36 -23.44 -30.17
C PRO A 370 8.56 -22.52 -31.39
N GLU A 371 7.52 -21.84 -31.87
CA GLU A 371 7.62 -20.74 -32.83
C GLU A 371 7.98 -19.38 -32.18
N ALA A 372 7.91 -19.25 -30.85
CA ALA A 372 8.32 -18.03 -30.13
C ALA A 372 9.84 -17.93 -29.90
N GLU A 373 10.58 -19.04 -29.91
CA GLU A 373 12.05 -19.06 -29.69
C GLU A 373 12.87 -18.68 -30.92
N GLN A 374 12.28 -18.69 -32.12
CA GLN A 374 12.96 -18.21 -33.34
C GLN A 374 12.70 -16.73 -33.65
N LEU A 375 11.75 -16.09 -32.97
CA LEU A 375 11.47 -14.66 -33.10
C LEU A 375 12.12 -13.80 -32.00
N THR A 376 12.55 -14.39 -30.88
CA THR A 376 13.24 -13.69 -29.78
C THR A 376 14.73 -13.49 -30.04
N GLY A 377 15.39 -14.45 -30.70
CA GLY A 377 16.83 -14.37 -31.00
C GLY A 377 17.22 -13.26 -32.00
N ALA A 378 16.29 -12.84 -32.87
CA ALA A 378 16.51 -11.74 -33.80
C ALA A 378 16.16 -10.36 -33.21
N ALA A 379 15.27 -10.31 -32.20
CA ALA A 379 14.84 -9.07 -31.55
C ALA A 379 15.77 -8.63 -30.41
N GLU A 380 16.43 -9.57 -29.72
CA GLU A 380 17.42 -9.24 -28.67
C GLU A 380 18.68 -8.55 -29.24
N GLN A 381 19.01 -8.78 -30.52
CA GLN A 381 20.14 -8.12 -31.17
C GLN A 381 19.80 -6.74 -31.76
N SER A 382 18.53 -6.37 -31.92
CA SER A 382 18.14 -5.07 -32.50
C SER A 382 17.57 -4.06 -31.49
N ALA A 383 17.24 -4.47 -30.27
CA ALA A 383 16.70 -3.55 -29.24
C ALA A 383 17.78 -2.80 -28.45
N ALA A 384 19.04 -3.24 -28.52
CA ALA A 384 20.16 -2.61 -27.81
C ALA A 384 20.57 -1.24 -28.40
N ASP A 385 20.11 -0.91 -29.62
CA ASP A 385 20.49 0.31 -30.36
C ASP A 385 19.38 1.36 -30.46
N ILE A 386 18.22 1.15 -29.81
CA ILE A 386 17.17 2.18 -29.75
C ILE A 386 17.44 3.09 -28.55
N GLU A 387 17.83 4.32 -28.81
CA GLU A 387 17.93 5.36 -27.79
C GLU A 387 16.55 5.63 -27.19
N VAL A 388 16.36 5.23 -25.92
CA VAL A 388 15.11 5.46 -25.19
C VAL A 388 15.11 6.89 -24.64
N LEU A 389 14.41 7.79 -25.33
CA LEU A 389 14.26 9.20 -24.91
C LEU A 389 13.14 9.40 -23.89
N ALA A 390 12.14 8.52 -23.88
CA ALA A 390 11.10 8.48 -22.87
C ALA A 390 10.60 7.05 -22.61
N ALA A 391 10.21 6.77 -21.37
CA ALA A 391 9.73 5.45 -20.95
C ALA A 391 8.53 5.59 -20.02
N ARG A 392 7.46 4.84 -20.31
CA ARG A 392 6.19 4.90 -19.58
C ARG A 392 6.01 3.68 -18.66
N CYS A 393 5.62 3.96 -17.42
CA CYS A 393 5.17 2.96 -16.47
C CYS A 393 3.81 2.40 -16.92
N PRO A 394 3.69 1.07 -17.11
CA PRO A 394 2.44 0.47 -17.57
C PRO A 394 1.35 0.42 -16.48
N ASN A 395 1.68 0.76 -15.22
CA ASN A 395 0.73 0.70 -14.11
C ASN A 395 -0.03 2.02 -13.88
N CYS A 396 0.70 3.12 -13.71
CA CYS A 396 0.15 4.42 -13.30
C CYS A 396 0.33 5.52 -14.35
N ALA A 397 0.76 5.15 -15.55
CA ALA A 397 1.02 6.04 -16.69
C ALA A 397 2.09 7.13 -16.47
N TYR A 398 2.86 7.07 -15.38
CA TYR A 398 4.04 7.91 -15.20
C TYR A 398 5.00 7.76 -16.40
N VAL A 399 5.56 8.86 -16.89
CA VAL A 399 6.53 8.87 -17.98
C VAL A 399 7.82 9.48 -17.45
N TYR A 400 8.92 8.75 -17.58
CA TYR A 400 10.27 9.29 -17.45
C TYR A 400 10.68 9.86 -18.80
N GLU A 401 11.02 11.15 -18.86
CA GLU A 401 11.57 11.80 -20.05
C GLU A 401 13.02 12.17 -19.78
N VAL A 402 13.94 11.75 -20.66
CA VAL A 402 15.39 12.05 -20.52
C VAL A 402 15.62 13.55 -20.45
N ALA A 403 14.92 14.34 -21.28
CA ALA A 403 15.05 15.80 -21.30
C ALA A 403 14.66 16.45 -19.96
N ALA A 404 13.69 15.90 -19.25
CA ALA A 404 13.23 16.42 -17.95
C ALA A 404 14.02 15.83 -16.77
N GLY A 405 14.47 14.58 -16.88
CA GLY A 405 15.00 13.81 -15.76
C GLY A 405 13.92 13.49 -14.71
N GLU A 406 14.35 13.18 -13.49
CA GLU A 406 13.50 12.99 -12.31
C GLU A 406 14.19 13.57 -11.06
N GLU A 407 14.16 14.89 -10.96
CA GLU A 407 14.86 15.64 -9.90
C GLU A 407 14.38 15.23 -8.50
N ARG A 408 13.13 14.79 -8.33
CA ARG A 408 12.63 14.34 -7.01
C ARG A 408 13.40 13.11 -6.53
N GLU A 409 13.76 12.20 -7.44
CA GLU A 409 14.54 10.99 -7.16
C GLU A 409 16.04 11.18 -7.30
N GLY A 410 16.48 12.38 -7.71
CA GLY A 410 17.89 12.75 -7.83
C GLY A 410 18.50 12.46 -9.20
N PHE A 411 17.69 12.40 -10.25
CA PHE A 411 18.16 12.31 -11.63
C PHE A 411 17.97 13.68 -12.31
N PRO A 412 19.04 14.43 -12.61
CA PRO A 412 18.91 15.73 -13.26
C PRO A 412 18.40 15.61 -14.70
N ALA A 413 17.90 16.71 -15.24
CA ALA A 413 17.55 16.84 -16.65
C ALA A 413 18.72 16.41 -17.56
N GLY A 414 18.41 15.58 -18.57
CA GLY A 414 19.38 15.00 -19.49
C GLY A 414 19.96 13.64 -19.05
N THR A 415 19.57 13.09 -17.90
CA THR A 415 20.02 11.75 -17.48
C THR A 415 19.49 10.68 -18.44
N ALA A 416 20.39 9.97 -19.12
CA ALA A 416 20.01 8.97 -20.10
C ALA A 416 19.32 7.77 -19.46
N TRP A 417 18.38 7.12 -20.17
CA TRP A 417 17.69 5.93 -19.68
C TRP A 417 18.66 4.78 -19.33
N ASN A 418 19.78 4.68 -20.04
CA ASN A 418 20.82 3.68 -19.78
C ASN A 418 21.58 3.94 -18.47
N ASP A 419 21.61 5.18 -18.00
CA ASP A 419 22.25 5.55 -16.73
C ASP A 419 21.30 5.34 -15.52
N ILE A 420 20.01 5.10 -15.77
CA ILE A 420 19.05 4.74 -14.73
C ILE A 420 19.34 3.30 -14.26
N PRO A 421 19.47 3.04 -12.94
CA PRO A 421 19.71 1.70 -12.41
C PRO A 421 18.61 0.69 -12.79
N GLU A 422 18.97 -0.57 -13.01
CA GLU A 422 18.01 -1.64 -13.34
C GLU A 422 17.00 -1.92 -12.21
N ASP A 423 17.40 -1.69 -10.96
CA ASP A 423 16.55 -1.80 -9.78
C ASP A 423 15.77 -0.51 -9.46
N TRP A 424 15.84 0.49 -10.34
CA TRP A 424 15.01 1.69 -10.21
C TRP A 424 13.55 1.33 -10.41
N PHE A 425 12.70 1.83 -9.52
CA PHE A 425 11.26 1.60 -9.54
C PHE A 425 10.52 2.90 -9.86
N CYS A 426 9.29 2.76 -10.36
CA CYS A 426 8.44 3.91 -10.68
C CYS A 426 8.22 4.79 -9.43
N PRO A 427 8.50 6.11 -9.48
CA PRO A 427 8.41 7.01 -8.33
C PRO A 427 6.98 7.38 -7.93
N ASP A 428 6.00 7.01 -8.76
CA ASP A 428 4.58 7.23 -8.52
C ASP A 428 3.90 5.99 -7.92
N CYS A 429 4.24 4.77 -8.34
CA CYS A 429 3.59 3.56 -7.82
C CYS A 429 4.50 2.57 -7.09
N GLY A 430 5.82 2.55 -7.34
CA GLY A 430 6.73 1.57 -6.72
C GLY A 430 6.53 0.10 -7.15
N VAL A 431 5.49 -0.23 -7.94
CA VAL A 431 5.12 -1.61 -8.33
C VAL A 431 5.87 -2.12 -9.58
N ARG A 432 6.61 -1.24 -10.26
CA ARG A 432 7.28 -1.53 -11.54
C ARG A 432 8.75 -1.15 -11.46
N ASP A 433 9.61 -2.05 -11.90
CA ASP A 433 11.06 -1.83 -12.03
C ASP A 433 11.38 -1.30 -13.44
N LYS A 434 12.57 -0.75 -13.67
CA LYS A 434 13.01 -0.15 -14.95
C LYS A 434 12.70 -1.04 -16.15
N VAL A 435 13.01 -2.32 -16.04
CA VAL A 435 12.77 -3.37 -17.04
C VAL A 435 11.29 -3.57 -17.42
N ASP A 436 10.35 -3.09 -16.60
CA ASP A 436 8.91 -3.16 -16.88
C ASP A 436 8.38 -1.95 -17.66
N PHE A 437 9.17 -0.88 -17.82
CA PHE A 437 8.74 0.31 -18.53
C PHE A 437 8.73 0.08 -20.04
N THR A 438 7.76 0.69 -20.72
CA THR A 438 7.66 0.63 -22.18
C THR A 438 8.24 1.91 -22.80
N PRO A 439 9.18 1.83 -23.75
CA PRO A 439 9.63 2.99 -24.50
C PRO A 439 8.47 3.69 -25.21
N VAL A 440 8.41 5.01 -25.07
CA VAL A 440 7.40 5.86 -25.70
C VAL A 440 8.06 7.02 -26.43
N ASP A 441 7.38 7.54 -27.44
CA ASP A 441 7.77 8.76 -28.11
C ASP A 441 7.65 9.96 -27.14
N PRO A 442 8.67 10.82 -27.01
CA PRO A 442 8.70 11.88 -26.00
C PRO A 442 7.68 13.00 -26.26
N GLU A 443 7.23 13.20 -27.49
CA GLU A 443 6.24 14.25 -27.81
C GLU A 443 4.79 13.76 -27.67
N THR A 444 4.54 12.52 -28.06
CA THR A 444 3.19 11.95 -28.16
C THR A 444 2.85 10.99 -27.01
N HIS A 445 3.85 10.52 -26.25
CA HIS A 445 3.76 9.50 -25.20
C HIS A 445 3.10 8.18 -25.66
N ARG A 446 3.16 7.91 -26.97
CA ARG A 446 2.68 6.66 -27.57
C ARG A 446 3.83 5.63 -27.66
N PRO A 447 3.53 4.33 -27.57
CA PRO A 447 4.57 3.29 -27.68
C PRO A 447 5.38 3.41 -28.97
N VAL A 448 6.70 3.34 -28.85
CA VAL A 448 7.61 3.31 -30.00
C VAL A 448 7.41 2.00 -30.76
N GLY A 449 7.22 2.05 -32.08
CA GLY A 449 7.09 0.86 -32.93
C GLY A 449 5.66 0.43 -33.28
N GLN A 450 4.61 1.08 -32.77
CA GLN A 450 3.31 1.04 -33.45
C GLN A 450 3.36 1.99 -34.64
N SER A 451 3.48 1.44 -35.85
CA SER A 451 3.23 2.23 -37.05
C SER A 451 1.89 2.92 -36.89
N VAL A 452 1.89 4.24 -37.03
CA VAL A 452 0.66 5.01 -37.12
C VAL A 452 -0.05 4.45 -38.36
N ARG A 453 -1.05 3.57 -38.17
CA ARG A 453 -1.97 3.25 -39.26
C ARG A 453 -2.45 4.59 -39.80
N SER A 454 -2.16 4.84 -41.07
CA SER A 454 -2.46 6.10 -41.73
C SER A 454 -3.95 6.40 -41.54
N GLU A 455 -4.35 7.67 -41.52
CA GLU A 455 -5.77 8.04 -41.42
C GLU A 455 -6.61 7.34 -42.51
N ALA A 456 -6.00 7.07 -43.67
CA ALA A 456 -6.60 6.29 -44.76
C ALA A 456 -6.91 4.83 -44.36
N GLU A 457 -6.02 4.16 -43.64
CA GLU A 457 -6.24 2.77 -43.17
C GLU A 457 -7.27 2.68 -42.04
N ARG A 458 -7.39 3.74 -41.23
CA ARG A 458 -8.44 3.85 -40.19
C ARG A 458 -9.81 4.08 -40.82
N ALA A 459 -9.89 4.94 -41.83
CA ALA A 459 -11.12 5.16 -42.60
C ALA A 459 -11.57 3.88 -43.30
N ALA A 460 -10.65 3.15 -43.94
CA ALA A 460 -10.95 1.88 -44.61
C ALA A 460 -11.42 0.79 -43.62
N SER A 461 -10.83 0.73 -42.42
CA SER A 461 -11.29 -0.21 -41.37
C SER A 461 -12.67 0.17 -40.82
N ALA A 462 -12.98 1.46 -40.69
CA ALA A 462 -14.29 1.92 -40.22
C ALA A 462 -15.41 1.59 -41.21
N GLU A 463 -15.19 1.82 -42.51
CA GLU A 463 -16.14 1.43 -43.56
C GLU A 463 -16.36 -0.09 -43.60
N THR A 464 -15.30 -0.88 -43.41
CA THR A 464 -15.39 -2.34 -43.37
C THR A 464 -16.19 -2.84 -42.16
N ILE A 465 -16.01 -2.22 -40.99
CA ILE A 465 -16.74 -2.57 -39.76
C ILE A 465 -18.22 -2.19 -39.87
N ASP A 466 -18.54 -1.04 -40.48
CA ASP A 466 -19.93 -0.63 -40.66
C ASP A 466 -20.66 -1.52 -41.68
N ALA A 467 -19.99 -1.93 -42.77
CA ALA A 467 -20.54 -2.91 -43.72
C ALA A 467 -20.81 -4.28 -43.06
N GLN A 468 -19.91 -4.74 -42.18
CA GLN A 468 -20.10 -5.98 -41.42
C GLN A 468 -21.25 -5.88 -40.41
N ARG A 469 -21.43 -4.73 -39.77
CA ARG A 469 -22.56 -4.48 -38.85
C ARG A 469 -23.90 -4.46 -39.58
N GLU A 470 -23.93 -3.96 -40.81
CA GLU A 470 -25.14 -3.94 -41.63
C GLU A 470 -25.53 -5.35 -42.06
N GLN A 471 -24.57 -6.17 -42.53
CA GLN A 471 -24.80 -7.59 -42.81
C GLN A 471 -25.29 -8.39 -41.60
N LEU A 472 -24.75 -8.11 -40.41
CA LEU A 472 -25.17 -8.76 -39.16
C LEU A 472 -26.62 -8.38 -38.80
N LYS A 473 -27.03 -7.13 -39.01
CA LYS A 473 -28.42 -6.70 -38.81
C LYS A 473 -29.36 -7.38 -39.79
N GLU A 474 -28.97 -7.55 -41.05
CA GLU A 474 -29.77 -8.25 -42.05
C GLU A 474 -29.91 -9.75 -41.74
N GLN A 475 -28.83 -10.40 -41.29
CA GLN A 475 -28.86 -11.80 -40.85
C GLN A 475 -29.76 -11.99 -39.60
N GLN A 476 -29.68 -11.09 -38.63
CA GLN A 476 -30.54 -11.13 -37.45
C GLN A 476 -32.02 -10.87 -37.79
N ALA A 477 -32.31 -9.96 -38.73
CA ALA A 477 -33.66 -9.72 -39.23
C ALA A 477 -34.22 -10.91 -40.03
N GLY A 478 -33.37 -11.66 -40.73
CA GLY A 478 -33.73 -12.90 -41.40
C GLY A 478 -34.08 -14.02 -40.42
N GLN A 479 -33.26 -14.22 -39.38
CA GLN A 479 -33.50 -15.23 -38.34
C GLN A 479 -34.76 -14.95 -37.51
N GLN A 480 -35.11 -13.68 -37.27
CA GLN A 480 -36.38 -13.33 -36.61
C GLN A 480 -37.62 -13.60 -37.47
N LYS A 481 -37.50 -13.61 -38.81
CA LYS A 481 -38.61 -13.95 -39.71
C LYS A 481 -38.82 -15.46 -39.86
N GLU A 482 -37.77 -16.28 -39.70
CA GLU A 482 -37.88 -17.74 -39.74
C GLU A 482 -38.38 -18.34 -38.41
N GLY A 483 -38.13 -17.67 -37.26
CA GLY A 483 -38.66 -18.09 -35.96
C GLY A 483 -40.15 -17.78 -35.71
N ALA A 484 -40.80 -17.05 -36.63
CA ALA A 484 -42.21 -16.63 -36.53
C ALA A 484 -43.15 -17.35 -37.53
N ARG A 485 -42.68 -18.44 -38.16
CA ARG A 485 -43.47 -19.28 -39.08
C ARG A 485 -43.81 -20.64 -38.50
#